data_AF-A0A1Y4RFA9-F1
#
_entry.id   AF-A0A1Y4RFA9-F1
#
_cell.length_a   1.000
_cell.length_b   1.000
_cell.length_c   1.000
_cell.angle_alpha   90.00
_cell.angle_beta   90.00
_cell.angle_gamma   90.00
#
_symmetry.space_group_name_H-M   'P 1'
#
loop_
_entity.id
_entity.type
_entity.pdbx_description
1 polymer ?
#
loop_
_entity_poly.entity_id
_entity_poly.type
_entity_poly.pdbx_seq_one_letter_code
_entity_poly.pdbx_strand_id
1 'polypeptide(L)'
;MLISISEALDTSVGALLGENMMEPETDTLKAISEKLEVINLQLAQRKNARRRVFHGLLILLCAVIAVIFAALAALNSSYLSWDYSDPEMAVAGTILHGLEWLFVRIAPIIFAGAAIGIFLTRRKE
;
A
#
# COMPACT_ATOMS: atom_id res chain seq x y z
N MET A 1 52.73 39.13 -27.89
CA MET A 1 52.23 39.41 -26.53
C MET A 1 50.85 40.08 -26.56
N LEU A 2 50.64 41.18 -27.28
CA LEU A 2 49.30 41.80 -27.43
C LEU A 2 48.27 40.92 -28.17
N ILE A 3 48.72 40.19 -29.21
CA ILE A 3 47.88 39.24 -29.97
C ILE A 3 47.34 38.13 -29.06
N SER A 4 48.17 37.63 -28.14
CA SER A 4 47.80 36.57 -27.20
C SER A 4 46.75 37.02 -26.17
N ILE A 5 46.73 38.31 -25.82
CA ILE A 5 45.72 38.88 -24.93
C ILE A 5 44.42 39.09 -25.70
N SER A 6 44.48 39.51 -26.96
CA SER A 6 43.31 39.65 -27.83
C SER A 6 42.58 38.33 -28.03
N GLU A 7 43.29 37.24 -28.27
CA GLU A 7 42.72 35.90 -28.50
C GLU A 7 42.11 35.29 -27.22
N ALA A 8 42.75 35.53 -26.07
CA ALA A 8 42.21 35.14 -24.77
C ALA A 8 40.95 35.94 -24.38
N LEU A 9 40.88 37.23 -24.77
CA LEU A 9 39.69 38.05 -24.56
C LEU A 9 38.57 37.67 -25.52
N ASP A 10 38.85 37.39 -26.79
CA ASP A 10 37.81 37.04 -27.77
C ASP A 10 37.07 35.76 -27.37
N THR A 11 37.80 34.76 -26.85
CA THR A 11 37.22 33.50 -26.34
C THR A 11 36.37 33.72 -25.08
N SER A 12 36.84 34.56 -24.15
CA SER A 12 36.13 34.81 -22.88
C SER A 12 34.95 35.76 -23.03
N VAL A 13 35.05 36.72 -23.94
CA VAL A 13 33.97 37.66 -24.31
C VAL A 13 32.92 36.94 -25.16
N GLY A 14 33.30 36.08 -26.10
CA GLY A 14 32.35 35.23 -26.84
C GLY A 14 31.58 34.27 -25.93
N ALA A 15 32.22 33.76 -24.86
CA ALA A 15 31.57 32.97 -23.82
C ALA A 15 30.64 33.80 -22.90
N LEU A 16 31.00 35.05 -22.60
CA LEU A 16 30.20 35.98 -21.77
C LEU A 16 29.05 36.64 -22.53
N LEU A 17 29.19 36.85 -23.84
CA LEU A 17 28.16 37.39 -24.75
C LEU A 17 27.17 36.31 -25.22
N GLY A 18 27.35 35.06 -24.79
CA GLY A 18 26.43 33.96 -25.11
C GLY A 18 26.50 33.47 -26.55
N GLU A 19 27.52 33.87 -27.33
CA GLU A 19 27.65 33.49 -28.74
C GLU A 19 27.83 31.97 -28.94
N ASN A 20 28.29 31.28 -27.90
CA ASN A 20 28.39 29.81 -27.87
C ASN A 20 27.38 29.13 -26.92
N MET A 21 26.29 29.82 -26.57
CA MET A 21 25.13 29.18 -25.94
C MET A 21 24.24 28.65 -27.06
N MET A 22 24.72 27.67 -27.83
CA MET A 22 23.81 26.80 -28.55
C MET A 22 23.11 25.94 -27.50
N GLU A 23 22.02 26.50 -26.97
CA GLU A 23 21.18 25.98 -25.91
C GLU A 23 20.84 24.51 -26.19
N PRO A 24 21.38 23.55 -25.40
CA PRO A 24 20.85 22.22 -25.38
C PRO A 24 19.58 22.18 -24.51
N GLU A 25 18.86 23.30 -24.31
CA GLU A 25 17.65 23.34 -23.49
C GLU A 25 16.61 22.34 -23.99
N THR A 26 16.52 22.13 -25.31
CA THR A 26 15.62 21.14 -25.89
C THR A 26 16.02 19.70 -25.51
N ASP A 27 17.32 19.41 -25.46
CA ASP A 27 17.84 18.08 -25.14
C ASP A 27 17.81 17.82 -23.62
N THR A 28 18.03 18.85 -22.79
CA THR A 28 17.91 18.76 -21.34
C THR A 28 16.46 18.66 -20.89
N LEU A 29 15.54 19.45 -21.47
CA LEU A 29 14.09 19.34 -21.19
C LEU A 29 13.54 18.00 -21.67
N LYS A 30 14.00 17.49 -22.82
CA LYS A 30 13.63 16.17 -23.32
C LYS A 30 14.17 15.06 -22.42
N ALA A 31 15.42 15.17 -21.96
CA ALA A 31 15.98 14.25 -20.98
C ALA A 31 15.21 14.29 -19.66
N ILE A 32 14.80 15.47 -19.17
CA ILE A 32 13.98 15.61 -17.96
C ILE A 32 12.59 14.98 -18.17
N SER A 33 11.97 15.19 -19.34
CA SER A 33 10.68 14.59 -19.70
C SER A 33 10.73 13.06 -19.70
N GLU A 34 11.75 12.45 -20.31
CA GLU A 34 11.93 11.00 -20.30
C GLU A 34 12.14 10.46 -18.88
N LYS A 35 12.93 11.16 -18.05
CA LYS A 35 13.12 10.77 -16.64
C LYS A 35 11.81 10.86 -15.87
N LEU A 36 11.01 11.90 -16.10
CA LEU A 36 9.69 12.04 -15.49
C LEU A 36 8.76 10.91 -15.91
N GLU A 37 8.76 10.53 -17.18
CA GLU A 37 7.93 9.45 -17.71
C GLU A 37 8.27 8.10 -17.06
N VAL A 38 9.57 7.78 -16.94
CA VAL A 38 10.03 6.58 -16.24
C VAL A 38 9.62 6.61 -14.76
N ILE A 39 9.77 7.76 -14.08
CA ILE A 39 9.36 7.91 -12.68
C ILE A 39 7.84 7.74 -12.54
N ASN A 40 7.06 8.31 -13.46
CA ASN A 40 5.61 8.21 -13.47
C ASN A 40 5.16 6.75 -13.69
N LEU A 41 5.80 6.04 -14.62
CA LEU A 41 5.57 4.61 -14.85
C LEU A 41 5.89 3.78 -13.61
N GLN A 42 7.01 4.02 -12.94
CA GLN A 42 7.37 3.32 -11.71
C GLN A 42 6.40 3.62 -10.56
N LEU A 43 5.97 4.88 -10.41
CA LEU A 43 4.95 5.27 -9.43
C LEU A 43 3.61 4.59 -9.70
N ALA A 44 3.19 4.52 -10.97
CA ALA A 44 1.98 3.82 -11.38
C ALA A 44 2.07 2.31 -11.08
N GLN A 45 3.19 1.68 -11.41
CA GLN A 45 3.43 0.27 -11.10
C GLN A 45 3.45 -0.01 -9.60
N ARG A 46 4.16 0.80 -8.79
CA ARG A 46 4.20 0.65 -7.33
C ARG A 46 2.82 0.84 -6.70
N LYS A 47 2.03 1.79 -7.21
CA LYS A 47 0.64 2.02 -6.77
C LYS A 47 -0.24 0.80 -7.06
N ASN A 48 -0.11 0.19 -8.24
CA ASN A 48 -0.85 -1.01 -8.62
C ASN A 48 -0.41 -2.25 -7.83
N ALA A 49 0.90 -2.45 -7.64
CA ALA A 49 1.43 -3.54 -6.82
C ALA A 49 0.95 -3.45 -5.36
N ARG A 50 1.04 -2.25 -4.75
CA ARG A 50 0.56 -2.03 -3.38
C ARG A 50 -0.93 -2.29 -3.24
N ARG A 51 -1.74 -1.92 -4.24
CA ARG A 51 -3.18 -2.22 -4.28
C ARG A 51 -3.47 -3.71 -4.35
N ARG A 52 -2.75 -4.45 -5.20
CA ARG A 52 -2.90 -5.92 -5.31
C ARG A 52 -2.57 -6.60 -3.98
N VAL A 53 -1.53 -6.15 -3.29
CA VAL A 53 -1.16 -6.66 -1.96
C VAL A 53 -2.27 -6.40 -0.94
N PHE A 54 -2.79 -5.16 -0.84
CA PHE A 54 -3.89 -4.85 0.08
C PHE A 54 -5.15 -5.66 -0.23
N HIS A 55 -5.47 -5.86 -1.50
CA HIS A 55 -6.62 -6.68 -1.89
C HIS A 55 -6.47 -8.13 -1.46
N GLY A 56 -5.29 -8.74 -1.71
CA GLY A 56 -4.99 -10.09 -1.26
C GLY A 56 -5.03 -10.22 0.26
N LEU A 57 -4.51 -9.22 0.98
CA LEU A 57 -4.51 -9.19 2.44
C LEU A 57 -5.93 -9.09 3.01
N LEU A 58 -6.80 -8.28 2.41
CA LEU A 58 -8.22 -8.20 2.78
C LEU A 58 -8.96 -9.52 2.56
N ILE A 59 -8.71 -10.20 1.42
CA ILE A 59 -9.31 -11.52 1.14
C ILE A 59 -8.82 -12.55 2.15
N LEU A 60 -7.51 -12.59 2.42
CA LEU A 60 -6.93 -13.48 3.42
C LEU A 60 -7.54 -13.24 4.81
N LEU A 61 -7.68 -11.98 5.21
CA LEU A 61 -8.31 -11.61 6.48
C LEU A 61 -9.76 -12.12 6.57
N CYS A 62 -10.56 -11.94 5.51
CA CYS A 62 -11.91 -12.50 5.43
C CYS A 62 -11.91 -14.04 5.55
N ALA A 63 -10.99 -14.73 4.87
CA ALA A 63 -10.89 -16.18 4.92
C ALA A 63 -10.56 -16.68 6.34
N VAL A 64 -9.60 -16.05 7.02
CA VAL A 64 -9.23 -16.38 8.41
C VAL A 64 -10.42 -16.22 9.35
N ILE A 65 -11.15 -15.11 9.23
CA ILE A 65 -12.36 -14.85 10.04
C ILE A 65 -13.42 -15.93 9.79
N ALA A 66 -13.66 -16.30 8.52
CA ALA A 66 -14.62 -17.35 8.19
C ALA A 66 -14.23 -18.71 8.79
N VAL A 67 -12.95 -19.07 8.77
CA VAL A 67 -12.43 -20.30 9.39
C VAL A 67 -12.64 -20.29 10.91
N ILE A 68 -12.30 -19.18 11.58
CA ILE A 68 -12.50 -19.04 13.03
C ILE A 68 -14.00 -19.15 13.37
N PHE A 69 -14.87 -18.51 12.59
CA PHE A 69 -16.31 -18.60 12.79
C PHE A 69 -16.83 -20.03 12.61
N ALA A 70 -16.37 -20.76 11.59
CA ALA A 70 -16.75 -22.15 11.38
C ALA A 70 -16.27 -23.07 12.52
N ALA A 71 -15.06 -22.84 13.03
CA ALA A 71 -14.53 -23.57 14.19
C ALA A 71 -15.36 -23.30 15.46
N LEU A 72 -15.68 -22.03 15.73
CA LEU A 72 -16.55 -21.66 16.84
C LEU A 72 -17.94 -22.27 16.68
N ALA A 73 -18.55 -22.21 15.49
CA ALA A 73 -19.86 -22.80 15.23
C ALA A 73 -19.87 -24.33 15.44
N ALA A 74 -18.79 -25.02 15.10
CA ALA A 74 -18.63 -26.45 15.37
C ALA A 74 -18.51 -26.76 16.87
N LEU A 75 -17.87 -25.86 17.64
CA LEU A 75 -17.67 -26.00 19.09
C LEU A 75 -18.88 -25.55 19.93
N ASN A 76 -19.72 -24.66 19.40
CA ASN A 76 -20.80 -23.99 20.14
C ASN A 76 -21.82 -24.97 20.75
N SER A 77 -22.07 -26.10 20.08
CA SER A 77 -22.93 -27.15 20.62
C SER A 77 -22.30 -27.97 21.75
N SER A 78 -20.96 -28.01 21.83
CA SER A 78 -20.27 -28.97 22.69
C SER A 78 -19.89 -28.39 24.05
N TYR A 79 -19.66 -27.07 24.16
CA TYR A 79 -19.27 -26.45 25.43
C TYR A 79 -20.47 -26.03 26.29
N LEU A 80 -21.65 -25.82 25.67
CA LEU A 80 -22.89 -25.49 26.39
C LEU A 80 -23.37 -26.61 27.33
N SER A 81 -22.97 -27.85 27.06
CA SER A 81 -23.31 -29.03 27.86
C SER A 81 -22.23 -29.40 28.89
N TRP A 82 -21.22 -28.55 29.10
CA TRP A 82 -20.19 -28.79 30.11
C TRP A 82 -20.77 -28.67 31.52
N ASP A 83 -20.18 -29.40 32.47
CA ASP A 83 -20.55 -29.27 33.87
C ASP A 83 -19.99 -27.96 34.45
N TYR A 84 -20.86 -26.97 34.60
CA TYR A 84 -20.51 -25.67 35.21
C TYR A 84 -20.38 -25.74 36.74
N SER A 85 -20.62 -26.90 37.35
CA SER A 85 -20.37 -27.13 38.78
C SER A 85 -18.87 -27.28 39.07
N ASP A 86 -18.09 -27.73 38.08
CA ASP A 86 -16.64 -27.75 38.14
C ASP A 86 -16.09 -26.35 37.82
N PRO A 87 -15.37 -25.70 38.77
CA PRO A 87 -14.83 -24.36 38.56
C PRO A 87 -13.87 -24.28 37.36
N GLU A 88 -13.13 -25.35 37.03
CA GLU A 88 -12.21 -25.33 35.88
C GLU A 88 -12.98 -25.22 34.55
N MET A 89 -14.03 -26.04 34.41
CA MET A 89 -14.89 -26.08 33.23
C MET A 89 -15.74 -24.81 33.10
N ALA A 90 -16.19 -24.24 34.22
CA ALA A 90 -16.95 -22.99 34.23
C ALA A 90 -16.13 -21.80 33.73
N VAL A 91 -14.86 -21.69 34.15
CA VAL A 91 -13.95 -20.64 33.68
C VAL A 91 -13.70 -20.79 32.18
N ALA A 92 -13.40 -22.00 31.72
CA ALA A 92 -13.15 -22.28 30.31
C ALA A 92 -14.38 -21.96 29.42
N GLY A 93 -15.58 -22.36 29.84
CA GLY A 93 -16.83 -22.03 29.15
C GLY A 93 -17.11 -20.52 29.10
N THR A 94 -16.78 -19.79 30.17
CA THR A 94 -16.97 -18.33 30.23
C THR A 94 -16.01 -17.60 29.26
N ILE A 95 -14.76 -18.06 29.16
CA ILE A 95 -13.79 -17.51 28.20
C ILE A 95 -14.25 -17.76 26.76
N LEU A 96 -14.68 -18.99 26.44
CA LEU A 96 -15.20 -19.32 25.11
C LEU A 96 -16.42 -18.46 24.76
N HIS A 97 -17.37 -18.33 25.68
CA HIS A 97 -18.56 -17.50 25.49
C HIS A 97 -18.22 -16.01 25.32
N GLY A 98 -17.27 -15.50 26.10
CA GLY A 98 -16.77 -14.12 25.97
C GLY A 98 -16.10 -13.88 24.61
N LEU A 99 -15.37 -14.88 24.09
CA LEU A 99 -14.76 -14.82 22.77
C LEU A 99 -15.81 -14.84 21.64
N GLU A 100 -16.84 -15.68 21.74
CA GLU A 100 -17.97 -15.68 20.81
C GLU A 100 -18.69 -14.33 20.80
N TRP A 101 -18.99 -13.79 21.97
CA TRP A 101 -19.65 -12.50 22.11
C TRP A 101 -18.84 -11.36 21.49
N LEU A 102 -17.52 -11.35 21.70
CA LEU A 102 -16.62 -10.38 21.08
C LEU A 102 -16.58 -10.57 19.56
N PHE A 103 -16.48 -11.81 19.10
CA PHE A 103 -16.41 -12.15 17.68
C PHE A 103 -17.67 -11.73 16.93
N VAL A 104 -18.86 -12.01 17.48
CA VAL A 104 -20.16 -11.60 16.89
C VAL A 104 -20.26 -10.09 16.70
N ARG A 105 -19.63 -9.30 17.57
CA ARG A 105 -19.63 -7.82 17.48
C ARG A 105 -18.55 -7.27 16.56
N ILE A 106 -17.37 -7.89 16.53
CA ILE A 106 -16.25 -7.43 15.71
C ILE A 106 -16.41 -7.89 14.25
N ALA A 107 -16.95 -9.09 14.01
CA ALA A 107 -17.09 -9.65 12.68
C ALA A 107 -17.85 -8.73 11.69
N PRO A 108 -18.99 -8.11 12.04
CA PRO A 108 -19.68 -7.16 11.16
C PRO A 108 -18.82 -5.94 10.81
N ILE A 109 -18.04 -5.42 11.76
CA ILE A 109 -17.17 -4.25 11.56
C ILE A 109 -16.03 -4.61 10.61
N ILE A 110 -15.37 -5.74 10.82
CA ILE A 110 -14.29 -6.19 9.93
C ILE A 110 -14.84 -6.52 8.54
N PHE A 111 -16.02 -7.15 8.46
CA PHE A 111 -16.65 -7.46 7.19
C PHE A 111 -17.01 -6.20 6.41
N ALA A 112 -17.56 -5.18 7.06
CA ALA A 112 -17.82 -3.88 6.43
C ALA A 112 -16.53 -3.20 5.96
N GLY A 113 -15.49 -3.20 6.79
CA GLY A 113 -14.17 -2.68 6.42
C GLY A 113 -13.57 -3.40 5.22
N ALA A 114 -13.68 -4.73 5.18
CA ALA A 114 -13.22 -5.55 4.06
C ALA A 114 -14.02 -5.28 2.78
N ALA A 115 -15.36 -5.16 2.87
CA ALA A 115 -16.21 -4.83 1.74
C ALA A 115 -15.87 -3.45 1.16
N ILE A 116 -15.67 -2.44 2.01
CA ILE A 116 -15.23 -1.10 1.59
C ILE A 116 -13.84 -1.17 0.93
N GLY A 117 -12.90 -1.89 1.52
CA GLY A 117 -11.55 -2.07 0.96
C GLY A 117 -11.54 -2.76 -0.40
N ILE A 118 -12.35 -3.81 -0.57
CA ILE A 118 -12.56 -4.50 -1.85
C ILE A 118 -13.18 -3.54 -2.88
N PHE A 119 -14.21 -2.78 -2.49
CA PHE A 119 -14.89 -1.84 -3.38
C PHE A 119 -13.97 -0.69 -3.84
N LEU A 120 -13.20 -0.10 -2.92
CA LEU A 120 -12.23 0.96 -3.23
C LEU A 120 -11.09 0.47 -4.13
N THR A 121 -10.73 -0.81 -4.01
CA THR A 121 -9.74 -1.43 -4.89
C THR A 121 -10.32 -1.68 -6.29
N ARG A 122 -11.58 -2.10 -6.39
CA ARG A 122 -12.28 -2.36 -7.67
C ARG A 122 -12.62 -1.10 -8.46
N ARG A 123 -12.95 0.02 -7.81
CA ARG A 123 -13.45 1.25 -8.48
C ARG A 123 -12.43 2.05 -9.30
N LYS A 124 -11.21 1.55 -9.49
CA LYS A 124 -10.14 2.28 -10.18
C LYS A 124 -9.52 1.53 -11.35
N GLU A 125 -10.13 0.41 -11.75
CA GLU A 125 -10.07 -0.05 -13.13
C GLU A 125 -11.14 0.68 -13.94
#